data_AF-A0AAV4ZS52-F1
#
_entry.id   AF-A0AAV4ZS52-F1
#
_cell.length_a   1.000
_cell.length_b   1.000
_cell.length_c   1.000
_cell.angle_alpha   90.00
_cell.angle_beta   90.00
_cell.angle_gamma   90.00
#
_symmetry.space_group_name_H-M   'P 1'
#
loop_
_entity.id
_entity.type
_entity.pdbx_description
1 polymer ?
#
loop_
_entity_poly.entity_id
_entity_poly.type
_entity_poly.pdbx_seq_one_letter_code
_entity_poly.pdbx_strand_id
1 'polypeptide(L)'
;MMAAALVLLLAAAQVPARATPSGSARDAPAMAAATTADIDPATGLRVRNYRAPVTMPVRGGTRIDLDAVDRLRTEGAALIDVMPQRGGFDPAGGAWRIVDRHATIPGAVWLPETGRGTIEPRLAAYLAAWLARLSGGDRGHPLIFFCMADCWMS
;
A
#
# COMPACT_ATOMS: atom_id res chain seq x y z
N MET A 1 -18.19 25.77 49.84
CA MET A 1 -16.82 25.37 50.26
C MET A 1 -16.39 24.25 49.30
N MET A 2 -15.82 24.58 48.13
CA MET A 2 -14.36 24.61 47.85
C MET A 2 -13.67 23.33 48.36
N ALA A 3 -13.06 22.50 47.52
CA ALA A 3 -11.96 22.89 46.65
C ALA A 3 -11.82 22.00 45.39
N ALA A 4 -11.53 22.67 44.28
CA ALA A 4 -10.95 22.09 43.07
C ALA A 4 -9.48 21.73 43.33
N ALA A 5 -9.07 20.52 42.95
CA ALA A 5 -7.66 20.13 42.92
C ALA A 5 -7.12 20.33 41.49
N LEU A 6 -6.45 21.46 41.30
CA LEU A 6 -5.56 21.75 40.17
C LEU A 6 -4.24 21.03 40.45
N VAL A 7 -3.87 20.03 39.64
CA VAL A 7 -2.51 19.47 39.63
C VAL A 7 -1.89 19.74 38.27
N LEU A 8 -1.14 20.83 38.21
CA LEU A 8 -0.18 21.15 37.16
C LEU A 8 1.20 20.87 37.75
N LEU A 9 1.96 19.89 37.26
CA LEU A 9 3.42 19.91 37.47
C LEU A 9 4.20 19.03 36.47
N LEU A 10 4.95 19.77 35.64
CA LEU A 10 6.28 19.51 35.07
C LEU A 10 6.50 18.33 34.10
N ALA A 11 6.68 18.73 32.84
CA ALA A 11 7.46 18.01 31.83
C ALA A 11 8.90 17.79 32.32
N ALA A 12 9.31 16.53 32.44
CA ALA A 12 10.71 16.14 32.46
C ALA A 12 11.12 15.77 31.03
N ALA A 13 11.97 16.60 30.42
CA ALA A 13 12.66 16.28 29.19
C ALA A 13 13.58 15.08 29.44
N GLN A 14 13.25 13.94 28.84
CA GLN A 14 14.14 12.78 28.86
C GLN A 14 15.20 12.94 27.76
N VAL A 15 16.46 12.95 28.18
CA VAL A 15 17.65 12.88 27.34
C VAL A 15 17.62 11.58 26.53
N PRO A 16 17.80 11.59 25.19
CA PRO A 16 17.86 10.35 24.44
C PRO A 16 19.21 9.66 24.70
N ALA A 17 19.15 8.44 25.24
CA ALA A 17 20.29 7.54 25.24
C ALA A 17 20.68 7.24 23.78
N ARG A 18 21.90 7.63 23.38
CA ARG A 18 22.49 7.22 22.11
C ARG A 18 22.70 5.71 22.15
N ALA A 19 21.81 4.94 21.52
CA ALA A 19 22.07 3.57 21.16
C ALA A 19 23.16 3.55 20.08
N THR A 20 24.31 2.98 20.39
CA THR A 20 25.34 2.64 19.41
C THR A 20 24.85 1.46 18.56
N PRO A 21 24.73 1.58 17.23
CA PRO A 21 24.45 0.43 16.39
C PRO A 21 25.70 -0.45 16.29
N SER A 22 25.78 -1.45 17.17
CA SER A 22 26.65 -2.61 17.01
C SER A 22 25.96 -3.59 16.08
N GLY A 23 26.11 -3.39 14.77
CA GLY A 23 25.60 -4.31 13.78
C GLY A 23 26.04 -3.88 12.39
N SER A 24 26.97 -4.63 11.81
CA SER A 24 27.44 -4.49 10.44
C SER A 24 26.30 -4.78 9.46
N ALA A 25 25.46 -3.77 9.20
CA ALA A 25 24.56 -3.72 8.06
C ALA A 25 25.42 -3.51 6.81
N ARG A 26 25.94 -4.60 6.26
CA ARG A 26 26.40 -4.61 4.88
C ARG A 26 25.16 -4.44 4.00
N ASP A 27 25.01 -3.24 3.47
CA ASP A 27 24.36 -2.92 2.20
C ASP A 27 22.93 -3.45 2.01
N ALA A 28 22.00 -3.03 2.86
CA ALA A 28 20.62 -2.87 2.39
C ALA A 28 20.61 -1.65 1.45
N PRO A 29 20.20 -1.77 0.17
CA PRO A 29 20.13 -0.60 -0.69
C PRO A 29 19.15 0.39 -0.07
N ALA A 30 19.58 1.63 0.10
CA ALA A 30 18.71 2.72 0.51
C ALA A 30 17.60 2.85 -0.54
N MET A 31 16.41 2.35 -0.23
CA MET A 31 15.22 2.52 -1.07
C MET A 31 14.91 4.02 -1.12
N ALA A 32 15.07 4.61 -2.31
CA ALA A 32 14.88 6.03 -2.53
C ALA A 32 13.46 6.44 -2.12
N ALA A 33 13.37 7.47 -1.27
CA ALA A 33 12.10 8.11 -0.96
C ALA A 33 11.46 8.64 -2.24
N ALA A 34 10.12 8.66 -2.28
CA ALA A 34 9.38 9.19 -3.42
C ALA A 34 9.83 10.62 -3.73
N THR A 35 10.25 10.86 -4.96
CA THR A 35 10.45 12.23 -5.45
C THR A 35 9.10 12.78 -5.87
N THR A 36 8.89 14.11 -5.76
CA THR A 36 7.64 14.76 -6.21
C THR A 36 7.27 14.40 -7.65
N ALA A 37 8.27 14.09 -8.49
CA ALA A 37 8.07 13.72 -9.87
C ALA A 37 7.34 12.36 -10.03
N ASP A 38 7.43 11.44 -9.08
CA ASP A 38 6.83 10.11 -9.22
C ASP A 38 5.30 10.09 -8.99
N ILE A 39 4.77 11.19 -8.44
CA ILE A 39 3.36 11.35 -8.07
C ILE A 39 2.69 12.29 -9.06
N ASP A 40 1.54 11.88 -9.58
CA ASP A 40 0.69 12.79 -10.33
C ASP A 40 0.04 13.80 -9.35
N PRO A 41 0.32 15.10 -9.48
CA PRO A 41 -0.20 16.11 -8.56
C PRO A 41 -1.74 16.24 -8.62
N ALA A 42 -2.38 15.86 -9.73
CA ALA A 42 -3.82 15.95 -9.87
C ALA A 42 -4.53 14.84 -9.09
N THR A 43 -4.04 13.61 -9.22
CA THR A 43 -4.67 12.43 -8.60
C THR A 43 -4.08 12.08 -7.24
N GLY A 44 -2.83 12.44 -6.98
CA GLY A 44 -2.05 12.00 -5.82
C GLY A 44 -1.58 10.55 -5.93
N LEU A 45 -1.75 9.90 -7.08
CA LEU A 45 -1.32 8.53 -7.32
C LEU A 45 0.11 8.47 -7.84
N ARG A 46 0.83 7.40 -7.51
CA ARG A 46 2.15 7.14 -8.08
C ARG A 46 2.01 6.66 -9.53
N VAL A 47 2.77 7.27 -10.43
CA VAL A 47 2.70 6.96 -11.88
C VAL A 47 3.96 6.25 -12.41
N ARG A 48 5.03 6.18 -11.61
CA ARG A 48 6.28 5.51 -11.98
C ARG A 48 7.09 5.09 -10.75
N ASN A 49 8.17 4.33 -10.96
CA ASN A 49 9.09 3.91 -9.89
C ASN A 49 8.37 3.22 -8.72
N TYR A 50 7.43 2.33 -9.02
CA TYR A 50 6.50 1.74 -8.05
C TYR A 50 7.15 0.98 -6.90
N ARG A 51 8.40 0.52 -7.05
CA ARG A 51 9.14 -0.17 -5.99
C ARG A 51 9.67 0.83 -4.96
N ALA A 52 8.81 1.19 -4.01
CA ALA A 52 9.08 2.17 -2.96
C ALA A 52 8.18 1.90 -1.74
N PRO A 53 8.58 2.31 -0.51
CA PRO A 53 7.72 2.24 0.66
C PRO A 53 6.46 3.10 0.51
N VAL A 54 5.32 2.58 0.97
CA VAL A 54 4.06 3.33 1.09
C VAL A 54 4.12 4.18 2.37
N THR A 55 4.57 5.43 2.26
CA THR A 55 4.77 6.33 3.41
C THR A 55 3.61 7.28 3.69
N MET A 56 2.65 7.40 2.77
CA MET A 56 1.49 8.27 2.90
C MET A 56 0.26 7.61 2.27
N PRO A 57 -0.96 7.96 2.73
CA PRO A 57 -2.19 7.47 2.11
C PRO A 57 -2.39 8.11 0.72
N VAL A 58 -3.12 7.41 -0.14
CA VAL A 58 -3.64 7.97 -1.40
C VAL A 58 -4.89 8.80 -1.14
N ARG A 59 -5.19 9.76 -2.02
CA ARG A 59 -6.43 10.54 -1.93
C ARG A 59 -7.65 9.61 -1.96
N GLY A 60 -8.52 9.72 -0.96
CA GLY A 60 -9.72 8.88 -0.83
C GLY A 60 -9.47 7.48 -0.29
N GLY A 61 -8.22 7.12 -0.01
CA GLY A 61 -7.83 5.89 0.68
C GLY A 61 -7.30 6.17 2.08
N THR A 62 -7.22 5.12 2.90
CA THR A 62 -6.59 5.16 4.21
C THR A 62 -5.53 4.08 4.27
N ARG A 63 -4.32 4.43 4.73
CA ARG A 63 -3.28 3.44 5.02
C ARG A 63 -3.61 2.79 6.36
N ILE A 64 -3.76 1.48 6.35
CA ILE A 64 -4.07 0.66 7.53
C ILE A 64 -2.87 -0.22 7.90
N ASP A 65 -2.78 -0.62 9.16
CA ASP A 65 -1.81 -1.60 9.65
C ASP A 65 -2.37 -3.03 9.58
N LEU A 66 -1.56 -4.00 10.00
CA LEU A 66 -1.93 -5.42 9.96
C LEU A 66 -3.09 -5.74 10.91
N ASP A 67 -3.15 -5.12 12.10
CA ASP A 67 -4.23 -5.32 13.06
C ASP A 67 -5.59 -4.88 12.47
N ALA A 68 -5.60 -3.75 11.75
CA ALA A 68 -6.78 -3.29 11.04
C ALA A 68 -7.15 -4.20 9.86
N VAL A 69 -6.18 -4.77 9.13
CA VAL A 69 -6.45 -5.76 8.08
C VAL A 69 -7.11 -7.00 8.66
N ASP A 70 -6.58 -7.55 9.76
CA ASP A 70 -7.14 -8.74 10.39
C ASP A 70 -8.57 -8.50 10.89
N ARG A 71 -8.81 -7.36 11.56
CA ARG A 71 -10.17 -6.96 11.98
C ARG A 71 -11.11 -6.85 10.79
N LEU A 72 -10.78 -6.04 9.79
CA LEU A 72 -11.65 -5.80 8.63
C LEU A 72 -11.93 -7.08 7.84
N ARG A 73 -10.94 -7.99 7.76
CA ARG A 73 -11.13 -9.30 7.14
C ARG A 73 -12.16 -10.15 7.88
N THR A 74 -12.19 -10.12 9.22
CA THR A 74 -13.24 -10.81 9.99
C THR A 74 -14.62 -10.18 9.83
N GLU A 75 -14.68 -8.88 9.52
CA GLU A 75 -15.89 -8.14 9.22
C GLU A 75 -16.38 -8.33 7.77
N GLY A 76 -15.65 -9.10 6.96
CA GLY A 76 -16.03 -9.47 5.60
C GLY A 76 -15.40 -8.60 4.51
N ALA A 77 -14.37 -7.81 4.80
CA ALA A 77 -13.67 -7.02 3.79
C ALA A 77 -13.13 -7.88 2.65
N ALA A 78 -13.27 -7.39 1.41
CA ALA A 78 -12.63 -8.02 0.27
C ALA A 78 -11.16 -7.59 0.16
N LEU A 79 -10.26 -8.57 0.05
CA LEU A 79 -8.84 -8.34 -0.21
C LEU A 79 -8.59 -8.35 -1.72
N ILE A 80 -7.97 -7.29 -2.22
CA ILE A 80 -7.73 -7.06 -3.64
C ILE A 80 -6.22 -6.95 -3.85
N ASP A 81 -5.66 -7.98 -4.47
CA ASP A 81 -4.26 -7.98 -4.90
C ASP A 81 -4.17 -7.26 -6.24
N VAL A 82 -3.46 -6.12 -6.28
CA VAL A 82 -3.27 -5.33 -7.50
C VAL A 82 -1.88 -5.51 -8.11
N MET A 83 -1.12 -6.50 -7.64
CA MET A 83 0.24 -6.76 -8.11
C MET A 83 0.24 -6.94 -9.63
N PRO A 84 1.17 -6.28 -10.35
CA PRO A 84 1.26 -6.41 -11.78
C PRO A 84 1.58 -7.86 -12.17
N GLN A 85 1.07 -8.29 -13.32
CA GLN A 85 1.50 -9.57 -13.89
C GLN A 85 2.98 -9.44 -14.20
N ARG A 86 3.77 -10.30 -13.57
CA ARG A 86 5.22 -10.32 -13.78
C ARG A 86 5.50 -11.27 -14.96
N GLY A 87 6.55 -10.97 -15.71
CA GLY A 87 6.90 -11.77 -16.88
C GLY A 87 6.05 -11.44 -18.11
N GLY A 88 6.22 -12.23 -19.15
CA GLY A 88 5.68 -11.96 -20.48
C GLY A 88 6.76 -11.80 -21.54
N PHE A 89 6.34 -11.40 -22.73
CA PHE A 89 7.22 -11.17 -23.86
C PHE A 89 7.95 -9.84 -23.71
N ASP A 90 9.28 -9.88 -23.79
CA ASP A 90 10.11 -8.70 -23.93
C ASP A 90 10.24 -8.36 -25.44
N PRO A 91 9.61 -7.28 -25.93
CA PRO A 91 9.69 -6.92 -27.34
C PRO A 91 11.06 -6.36 -27.75
N ALA A 92 11.88 -5.90 -26.80
CA ALA A 92 13.22 -5.42 -27.10
C ALA A 92 14.22 -6.58 -27.25
N GLY A 93 14.12 -7.60 -26.40
CA GLY A 93 14.99 -8.77 -26.41
C GLY A 93 14.42 -10.01 -27.12
N GLY A 94 13.13 -10.02 -27.48
CA GLY A 94 12.43 -11.16 -28.08
C GLY A 94 12.24 -12.36 -27.13
N ALA A 95 12.57 -12.22 -25.84
CA ALA A 95 12.57 -13.30 -24.88
C ALA A 95 11.23 -13.40 -24.14
N TRP A 96 10.81 -14.64 -23.84
CA TRP A 96 9.72 -14.88 -22.92
C TRP A 96 10.28 -15.07 -21.51
N ARG A 97 9.77 -14.27 -20.57
CA ARG A 97 10.10 -14.41 -19.16
C ARG A 97 8.93 -15.07 -18.43
N ILE A 98 9.11 -16.31 -18.04
CA ILE A 98 8.21 -16.98 -17.08
C ILE A 98 8.71 -16.59 -15.69
N VAL A 99 7.80 -16.13 -14.85
CA VAL A 99 8.09 -15.80 -13.45
C VAL A 99 7.45 -16.82 -12.54
N ASP A 100 7.96 -16.91 -11.32
CA ASP A 100 7.42 -17.77 -10.27
C ASP A 100 5.92 -17.54 -10.06
N ARG A 101 5.24 -18.56 -9.53
CA ARG A 101 3.82 -18.49 -9.19
C ARG A 101 3.54 -17.23 -8.38
N HIS A 102 2.49 -16.51 -8.78
CA HIS A 102 1.97 -15.39 -8.01
C HIS A 102 1.50 -15.89 -6.64
N ALA A 103 2.23 -15.49 -5.59
CA ALA A 103 1.87 -15.72 -4.21
C ALA A 103 1.02 -14.54 -3.72
N THR A 104 -0.12 -14.84 -3.10
CA THR A 104 -1.08 -13.85 -2.62
C THR A 104 -1.65 -14.26 -1.26
N ILE A 105 -2.38 -13.34 -0.61
CA ILE A 105 -3.06 -13.62 0.65
C ILE A 105 -4.23 -14.58 0.39
N PRO A 106 -4.40 -15.66 1.17
CA PRO A 106 -5.52 -16.59 0.97
C PRO A 106 -6.88 -15.88 0.98
N GLY A 107 -7.69 -16.11 -0.06
CA GLY A 107 -9.01 -15.48 -0.23
C GLY A 107 -8.99 -14.12 -0.91
N ALA A 108 -7.81 -13.56 -1.21
CA ALA A 108 -7.71 -12.35 -2.02
C ALA A 108 -8.09 -12.60 -3.49
N VAL A 109 -8.62 -11.57 -4.13
CA VAL A 109 -8.88 -11.56 -5.58
C VAL A 109 -7.77 -10.79 -6.27
N TRP A 110 -7.10 -11.44 -7.21
CA TRP A 110 -6.03 -10.84 -7.99
C TRP A 110 -6.57 -10.10 -9.21
N LEU A 111 -6.40 -8.78 -9.21
CA LEU A 111 -6.79 -7.85 -10.28
C LEU A 111 -5.51 -7.17 -10.82
N PRO A 112 -4.74 -7.86 -11.67
CA PRO A 112 -3.42 -7.39 -12.08
C PRO A 112 -3.50 -6.04 -12.80
N GLU A 113 -2.45 -5.23 -12.62
CA GLU A 113 -2.27 -3.91 -13.26
C GLU A 113 -3.27 -2.82 -12.84
N THR A 114 -4.31 -3.15 -12.06
CA THR A 114 -5.38 -2.20 -11.71
C THR A 114 -4.96 -1.14 -10.68
N GLY A 115 -3.81 -1.34 -10.04
CA GLY A 115 -3.20 -0.43 -9.09
C GLY A 115 -2.36 0.71 -9.67
N ARG A 116 -2.29 0.85 -11.00
CA ARG A 116 -1.49 1.91 -11.64
C ARG A 116 -2.13 3.28 -11.44
N GLY A 117 -1.32 4.29 -11.12
CA GLY A 117 -1.75 5.69 -11.09
C GLY A 117 -2.27 6.22 -12.43
N THR A 118 -1.90 5.59 -13.54
CA THR A 118 -2.56 5.77 -14.83
C THR A 118 -3.01 4.41 -15.33
N ILE A 119 -4.33 4.24 -15.40
CA ILE A 119 -4.96 2.97 -15.77
C ILE A 119 -5.58 3.08 -17.17
N GLU A 120 -5.37 2.05 -18.00
CA GLU A 120 -5.99 1.96 -19.32
C GLU A 120 -7.52 1.85 -19.18
N PRO A 121 -8.33 2.48 -20.04
CA PRO A 121 -9.80 2.47 -19.91
C PRO A 121 -10.42 1.08 -19.76
N ARG A 122 -9.88 0.06 -20.46
CA ARG A 122 -10.35 -1.33 -20.33
C ARG A 122 -10.10 -1.90 -18.93
N LEU A 123 -8.95 -1.60 -18.32
CA LEU A 123 -8.60 -2.05 -16.98
C LEU A 123 -9.41 -1.28 -15.92
N ALA A 124 -9.73 -0.01 -16.18
CA ALA A 124 -10.62 0.77 -15.32
C ALA A 124 -12.04 0.20 -15.30
N ALA A 125 -12.59 -0.13 -16.47
CA ALA A 125 -13.91 -0.77 -16.57
C ALA A 125 -13.92 -2.16 -15.91
N TYR A 126 -12.86 -2.93 -16.12
CA TYR A 126 -12.65 -4.23 -15.46
C TYR A 126 -12.60 -4.09 -13.94
N LEU A 127 -11.80 -3.16 -13.40
CA LEU A 127 -11.74 -2.88 -11.97
C LEU A 127 -13.11 -2.51 -11.43
N ALA A 128 -13.82 -1.56 -12.05
CA ALA A 128 -15.13 -1.13 -11.61
C ALA A 128 -16.15 -2.28 -11.52
N ALA A 129 -16.15 -3.19 -12.50
CA ALA A 129 -17.02 -4.36 -12.48
C ALA A 129 -16.70 -5.30 -11.32
N TRP A 130 -15.41 -5.51 -11.01
CA TRP A 130 -15.00 -6.29 -9.85
C TRP A 130 -15.34 -5.62 -8.54
N LEU A 131 -15.16 -4.30 -8.41
CA LEU A 131 -15.53 -3.59 -7.18
C LEU A 131 -17.02 -3.72 -6.90
N ALA A 132 -17.87 -3.54 -7.92
CA ALA A 132 -19.31 -3.73 -7.78
C ALA A 132 -19.67 -5.17 -7.37
N ARG A 133 -18.96 -6.17 -7.91
CA ARG A 133 -19.17 -7.58 -7.56
C ARG A 133 -18.74 -7.88 -6.13
N LEU A 134 -17.54 -7.42 -5.73
CA LEU A 134 -16.97 -7.69 -4.42
C LEU A 134 -17.73 -6.96 -3.31
N SER A 135 -18.23 -5.77 -3.60
CA SER A 135 -19.00 -4.99 -2.65
C SER A 135 -20.50 -5.31 -2.66
N GLY A 136 -20.98 -6.12 -3.60
CA GLY A 136 -22.42 -6.35 -3.80
C GLY A 136 -23.17 -5.06 -4.18
N GLY A 137 -22.48 -4.07 -4.74
CA GLY A 137 -23.01 -2.73 -5.00
C GLY A 137 -23.07 -1.81 -3.79
N ASP A 138 -22.73 -2.29 -2.59
CA ASP A 138 -22.63 -1.46 -1.38
C ASP A 138 -21.36 -0.60 -1.42
N ARG A 139 -21.51 0.70 -1.16
CA ARG A 139 -20.38 1.64 -1.09
C ARG A 139 -19.70 1.67 0.28
N GLY A 140 -20.35 1.11 1.31
CA GLY A 140 -19.82 0.98 2.66
C GLY A 140 -19.03 -0.31 2.89
N HIS A 141 -19.13 -1.28 1.97
CA HIS A 141 -18.38 -2.54 2.07
C HIS A 141 -16.86 -2.28 2.02
N PRO A 142 -16.08 -2.75 3.01
CA PRO A 142 -14.64 -2.49 3.04
C PRO A 142 -13.90 -3.22 1.92
N LEU A 143 -13.08 -2.47 1.18
CA LEU A 143 -12.20 -2.99 0.12
C LEU A 143 -10.75 -2.67 0.49
N ILE A 144 -9.93 -3.71 0.60
CA ILE A 144 -8.51 -3.58 0.99
C ILE A 144 -7.65 -3.88 -0.23
N PHE A 145 -6.98 -2.86 -0.76
CA PHE A 145 -6.05 -2.98 -1.87
C PHE A 145 -4.64 -3.23 -1.34
N PHE A 146 -3.92 -4.17 -1.94
CA PHE A 146 -2.53 -4.44 -1.60
C PHE A 146 -1.72 -4.89 -2.81
N CYS A 147 -0.41 -4.67 -2.76
CA CYS A 147 0.57 -5.21 -3.70
C CYS A 147 1.64 -5.99 -2.90
N MET A 148 2.88 -5.49 -2.87
CA MET A 148 3.94 -5.94 -1.96
C MET A 148 4.25 -4.83 -0.96
N ALA A 149 4.95 -5.15 0.13
CA ALA A 149 5.30 -4.18 1.18
C ALA A 149 6.06 -2.94 0.63
N ASP A 150 6.85 -3.13 -0.43
CA ASP A 150 7.63 -2.11 -1.12
C ASP A 150 7.07 -1.81 -2.53
N CYS A 151 5.75 -1.84 -2.70
CA CYS A 151 5.08 -1.58 -3.98
C CYS A 151 3.95 -0.56 -3.78
N TRP A 152 4.09 0.58 -4.45
CA TRP A 152 3.16 1.70 -4.32
C TRP A 152 2.16 1.77 -5.48
N MET A 153 1.58 0.62 -5.81
CA MET A 153 0.45 0.46 -6.73
C MET A 153 -0.90 0.33 -5.99
N SER A 154 -0.95 0.58 -4.69
CA SER A 154 -2.15 0.45 -3.86
C SER A 154 -2.28 1.62 -2.90
#